data_AF-A0A1H7AAS3-F1
#
_entry.id   AF-A0A1H7AAS3-F1
#
_cell.length_a   1.000
_cell.length_b   1.000
_cell.length_c   1.000
_cell.angle_alpha   90.00
_cell.angle_beta   90.00
_cell.angle_gamma   90.00
#
_symmetry.space_group_name_H-M   'P 1'
#
loop_
_entity.id
_entity.type
_entity.pdbx_description
1 polymer ?
#
loop_
_entity_poly.entity_id
_entity_poly.type
_entity_poly.pdbx_seq_one_letter_code
_entity_poly.pdbx_strand_id
1 'polypeptide(L)'
;MESIDPKQYIKGLSLQNSRESFITDSEREILSRDLTSAEIETQTDVEQSFMNDKSLVSFVSEVSDQRRQDVLHSVLLAQLAANKQFPEEDQIKDWYDAFINVLSNIGWAFQSASFTPFTSEGTTIEVDKAIIDLVASAVGGSALVPLVTKTLDAIKGLSDTSGKFIAFEKNTHTATKGAFQIGIAKEVNNTVALQLGTFLITSSDTIKQILFFKSSKNKTTLEFCSRVGTLDETTYATVRDAVQAKLGLKATDFIAGIDIS
;
A
#
# COMPACT_ATOMS: atom_id res chain seq x y z
N MET A 1 -23.32 11.84 15.69
CA MET A 1 -22.80 11.03 14.57
C MET A 1 -23.31 9.62 14.82
N GLU A 2 -24.21 9.11 13.99
CA GLU A 2 -24.73 7.74 14.16
C GLU A 2 -23.55 6.76 14.11
N SER A 3 -23.51 5.81 15.06
CA SER A 3 -22.57 4.71 15.01
C SER A 3 -22.98 3.82 13.84
N ILE A 4 -22.21 3.88 12.75
CA ILE A 4 -22.42 3.01 11.59
C ILE A 4 -21.97 1.60 11.99
N ASP A 5 -22.85 0.61 11.83
CA ASP A 5 -22.47 -0.81 11.98
C ASP A 5 -21.38 -1.15 10.94
N PRO A 6 -20.15 -1.51 11.36
CA PRO A 6 -19.06 -1.83 10.46
C PRO A 6 -19.38 -2.94 9.44
N LYS A 7 -20.25 -3.91 9.80
CA LYS A 7 -20.67 -4.97 8.86
C LYS A 7 -21.57 -4.43 7.77
N GLN A 8 -22.55 -3.59 8.12
CA GLN A 8 -23.41 -2.94 7.12
C GLN A 8 -22.61 -2.00 6.24
N TYR A 9 -21.63 -1.29 6.83
CA TYR A 9 -20.71 -0.44 6.09
C TYR A 9 -19.97 -1.22 5.00
N ILE A 10 -19.29 -2.31 5.36
CA ILE A 10 -18.55 -3.16 4.39
C ILE A 10 -19.48 -3.72 3.32
N LYS A 11 -20.69 -4.16 3.70
CA LYS A 11 -21.68 -4.66 2.75
C LYS A 11 -22.06 -3.60 1.72
N GLY A 12 -22.23 -2.35 2.16
CA GLY A 12 -22.56 -1.19 1.33
C GLY A 12 -21.43 -0.69 0.43
N LEU A 13 -20.17 -1.02 0.73
CA LEU A 13 -19.03 -0.63 -0.12
C LEU A 13 -19.19 -1.19 -1.53
N SER A 14 -18.92 -0.38 -2.54
CA SER A 14 -18.72 -0.84 -3.91
C SER A 14 -17.23 -0.81 -4.19
N LEU A 15 -16.69 -1.88 -4.77
CA LEU A 15 -15.27 -1.99 -5.06
C LEU A 15 -15.01 -1.82 -6.55
N GLN A 16 -13.94 -1.12 -6.90
CA GLN A 16 -13.43 -1.01 -8.25
C GLN A 16 -11.96 -1.42 -8.26
N ASN A 17 -11.62 -2.34 -9.17
CA ASN A 17 -10.24 -2.76 -9.38
C ASN A 17 -9.38 -1.58 -9.84
N SER A 18 -8.10 -1.63 -9.49
CA SER A 18 -7.08 -0.83 -10.16
C SER A 18 -6.86 -1.28 -11.61
N ARG A 19 -5.92 -0.65 -12.30
CA ARG A 19 -5.71 -0.80 -13.74
C ARG A 19 -5.31 -2.22 -14.13
N GLU A 20 -4.55 -2.90 -13.29
CA GLU A 20 -4.10 -4.27 -13.51
C GLU A 20 -4.06 -5.07 -12.21
N SER A 21 -4.33 -6.37 -12.29
CA SER A 21 -3.98 -7.29 -11.20
C SER A 21 -2.53 -7.77 -11.34
N PHE A 22 -1.92 -8.21 -10.23
CA PHE A 22 -0.61 -8.91 -10.24
C PHE A 22 -0.65 -10.22 -11.00
N ILE A 23 -1.86 -10.69 -11.30
CA ILE A 23 -2.12 -11.87 -12.08
C ILE A 23 -2.92 -11.49 -13.32
N THR A 24 -2.45 -11.91 -14.49
CA THR A 24 -3.11 -11.64 -15.77
C THR A 24 -4.42 -12.41 -15.93
N ASP A 25 -5.32 -11.95 -16.80
CA ASP A 25 -6.58 -12.66 -17.08
C ASP A 25 -6.33 -14.09 -17.62
N SER A 26 -5.29 -14.28 -18.42
CA SER A 26 -4.86 -15.61 -18.88
C SER A 26 -4.32 -16.48 -17.74
N GLU A 27 -3.59 -15.87 -16.80
CA GLU A 27 -3.16 -16.58 -15.61
C GLU A 27 -4.33 -16.86 -14.67
N ARG A 28 -5.43 -16.09 -14.64
CA ARG A 28 -6.59 -16.41 -13.79
C ARG A 28 -7.27 -17.74 -14.13
N GLU A 29 -7.28 -18.14 -15.40
CA GLU A 29 -7.72 -19.49 -15.78
C GLU A 29 -6.74 -20.56 -15.32
N ILE A 30 -5.45 -20.22 -15.27
CA ILE A 30 -4.35 -21.12 -14.90
C ILE A 30 -4.09 -21.12 -13.39
N LEU A 31 -4.44 -20.07 -12.63
CA LEU A 31 -4.16 -19.78 -11.21
C LEU A 31 -4.68 -20.79 -10.21
N SER A 32 -5.41 -21.79 -10.67
CA SER A 32 -5.37 -23.08 -9.99
C SER A 32 -3.95 -23.71 -9.94
N ARG A 33 -2.92 -23.12 -10.58
CA ARG A 33 -1.63 -23.77 -10.89
C ARG A 33 -0.36 -22.89 -10.85
N ASP A 34 -0.39 -21.55 -11.01
CA ASP A 34 0.87 -20.79 -11.30
C ASP A 34 1.31 -19.65 -10.33
N LEU A 35 0.48 -19.13 -9.41
CA LEU A 35 1.05 -18.47 -8.22
C LEU A 35 1.44 -19.56 -7.25
N THR A 36 2.68 -19.54 -6.76
CA THR A 36 3.01 -20.44 -5.65
C THR A 36 2.27 -19.96 -4.42
N SER A 37 1.60 -20.84 -3.67
CA SER A 37 0.91 -20.47 -2.43
C SER A 37 1.83 -19.69 -1.48
N ALA A 38 3.13 -20.02 -1.52
CA ALA A 38 4.18 -19.36 -0.76
C ALA A 38 4.33 -17.86 -1.02
N GLU A 39 3.99 -17.36 -2.23
CA GLU A 39 4.11 -15.94 -2.57
C GLU A 39 2.95 -15.08 -2.03
N ILE A 40 1.90 -15.70 -1.51
CA ILE A 40 0.74 -15.00 -0.91
C ILE A 40 0.68 -15.28 0.61
N GLU A 41 1.42 -16.28 1.09
CA GLU A 41 1.46 -16.67 2.49
C GLU A 41 2.21 -15.66 3.37
N THR A 42 1.51 -15.17 4.38
CA THR A 42 2.12 -14.46 5.50
C THR A 42 2.74 -15.47 6.47
N GLN A 43 3.81 -15.05 7.16
CA GLN A 43 4.55 -15.88 8.11
C GLN A 43 4.94 -15.04 9.33
N THR A 44 4.82 -15.64 10.52
CA THR A 44 5.29 -15.02 11.78
C THR A 44 6.81 -15.25 11.93
N ASP A 45 7.47 -14.43 12.74
CA ASP A 45 8.90 -14.54 13.08
C ASP A 45 9.89 -14.27 11.93
N VAL A 46 9.41 -13.65 10.85
CA VAL A 46 10.22 -13.23 9.69
C VAL A 46 9.88 -11.81 9.23
N GLU A 47 10.88 -11.08 8.75
CA GLU A 47 10.62 -9.87 7.95
C GLU A 47 9.97 -10.29 6.62
N GLN A 48 8.89 -9.63 6.22
CA GLN A 48 8.28 -9.86 4.91
C GLN A 48 7.77 -8.55 4.32
N SER A 49 7.72 -8.49 2.99
CA SER A 49 7.15 -7.37 2.26
C SER A 49 6.23 -7.85 1.16
N PHE A 50 5.17 -7.09 0.90
CA PHE A 50 4.16 -7.40 -0.09
C PHE A 50 3.86 -6.18 -0.95
N MET A 51 3.73 -6.38 -2.26
CA MET A 51 2.97 -5.47 -3.11
C MET A 51 1.50 -5.71 -2.82
N ASN A 52 0.74 -4.63 -2.58
CA ASN A 52 -0.67 -4.66 -2.24
C ASN A 52 -1.39 -3.53 -2.99
N ASP A 53 -1.78 -3.82 -4.22
CA ASP A 53 -2.25 -2.84 -5.21
C ASP A 53 -1.25 -1.68 -5.41
N LYS A 54 -1.54 -0.47 -4.92
CA LYS A 54 -0.65 0.72 -5.01
C LYS A 54 0.31 0.83 -3.84
N SER A 55 0.30 -0.13 -2.92
CA SER A 55 1.07 -0.10 -1.67
C SER A 55 2.20 -1.12 -1.69
N LEU A 56 3.32 -0.76 -1.06
CA LEU A 56 4.28 -1.71 -0.53
C LEU A 56 4.03 -1.81 0.97
N VAL A 57 3.74 -3.00 1.49
CA VAL A 57 3.49 -3.21 2.92
C VAL A 57 4.54 -4.16 3.46
N SER A 58 5.36 -3.66 4.38
CA SER A 58 6.42 -4.40 5.06
C SER A 58 6.05 -4.70 6.50
N PHE A 59 6.52 -5.85 7.00
CA PHE A 59 6.23 -6.36 8.32
C PHE A 59 7.54 -6.69 9.05
N VAL A 60 7.68 -6.20 10.28
CA VAL A 60 8.72 -6.69 11.21
C VAL A 60 8.34 -8.08 11.72
N SER A 61 9.33 -8.87 12.12
CA SER A 61 9.18 -10.28 12.54
C SER A 61 8.06 -10.54 13.54
N GLU A 62 7.85 -9.64 14.48
CA GLU A 62 6.98 -9.78 15.63
C GLU A 62 5.49 -9.70 15.29
N VAL A 63 5.14 -9.16 14.11
CA VAL A 63 3.74 -9.10 13.69
C VAL A 63 3.26 -10.51 13.37
N SER A 64 2.25 -10.98 14.11
CA SER A 64 1.66 -12.31 13.91
C SER A 64 1.00 -12.45 12.54
N ASP A 65 0.91 -13.68 12.06
CA ASP A 65 0.32 -14.04 10.77
C ASP A 65 -1.08 -13.41 10.55
N GLN A 66 -1.98 -13.56 11.54
CA GLN A 66 -3.32 -12.98 11.48
C GLN A 66 -3.28 -11.45 11.33
N ARG A 67 -2.39 -10.77 12.06
CA ARG A 67 -2.24 -9.30 11.99
C ARG A 67 -1.73 -8.86 10.62
N ARG A 68 -0.84 -9.64 9.99
CA ARG A 68 -0.36 -9.36 8.63
C ARG A 68 -1.50 -9.43 7.62
N GLN A 69 -2.30 -10.49 7.68
CA GLN A 69 -3.48 -10.64 6.83
C GLN A 69 -4.50 -9.51 7.05
N ASP A 70 -4.77 -9.16 8.30
CA ASP A 70 -5.70 -8.08 8.65
C ASP A 70 -5.24 -6.73 8.06
N VAL A 71 -3.94 -6.41 8.17
CA VAL A 71 -3.33 -5.23 7.54
C VAL A 71 -3.49 -5.26 6.02
N LEU A 72 -3.08 -6.35 5.38
CA LEU A 72 -3.12 -6.46 3.91
C LEU A 72 -4.55 -6.33 3.38
N HIS A 73 -5.51 -7.04 3.99
CA HIS A 73 -6.91 -6.98 3.59
C HIS A 73 -7.56 -5.62 3.87
N SER A 74 -7.22 -4.98 5.00
CA SER A 74 -7.68 -3.61 5.28
C SER A 74 -7.22 -2.62 4.23
N VAL A 75 -5.91 -2.63 3.96
CA VAL A 75 -5.29 -1.72 2.99
C VAL A 75 -5.86 -1.95 1.59
N LEU A 76 -6.03 -3.20 1.16
CA LEU A 76 -6.61 -3.50 -0.14
C LEU A 76 -8.08 -3.07 -0.22
N LEU A 77 -8.91 -3.42 0.77
CA LEU A 77 -10.33 -3.06 0.77
C LEU A 77 -10.52 -1.54 0.67
N ALA A 78 -9.73 -0.79 1.43
CA ALA A 78 -9.78 0.67 1.42
C ALA A 78 -9.37 1.25 0.07
N GLN A 79 -8.31 0.74 -0.57
CA GLN A 79 -7.89 1.17 -1.90
C GLN A 79 -8.99 0.93 -2.94
N LEU A 80 -9.57 -0.28 -2.97
CA LEU A 80 -10.60 -0.65 -3.94
C LEU A 80 -11.92 0.10 -3.74
N ALA A 81 -12.29 0.41 -2.50
CA ALA A 81 -13.45 1.24 -2.20
C ALA A 81 -13.22 2.72 -2.55
N ALA A 82 -12.00 3.23 -2.36
CA ALA A 82 -11.62 4.57 -2.76
C ALA A 82 -11.55 4.71 -4.29
N ASN A 83 -11.00 3.72 -5.00
CA ASN A 83 -11.00 3.66 -6.47
C ASN A 83 -12.40 3.81 -7.06
N LYS A 84 -13.41 3.23 -6.39
CA LYS A 84 -14.80 3.30 -6.85
C LYS A 84 -15.42 4.68 -6.66
N GLN A 85 -15.06 5.37 -5.58
CA GLN A 85 -15.59 6.68 -5.24
C GLN A 85 -14.90 7.80 -6.05
N PHE A 86 -13.60 7.65 -6.29
CA PHE A 86 -12.74 8.65 -6.92
C PHE A 86 -11.85 7.98 -7.97
N PRO A 87 -12.40 7.68 -9.18
CA PRO A 87 -11.67 6.97 -10.22
C PRO A 87 -10.69 7.84 -11.00
N GLU A 88 -10.83 9.17 -10.95
CA GLU A 88 -10.04 10.10 -11.75
C GLU A 88 -8.75 10.53 -11.03
N GLU A 89 -7.65 10.70 -11.78
CA GLU A 89 -6.33 10.99 -11.22
C GLU A 89 -6.20 12.36 -10.54
N ASP A 90 -7.03 13.32 -10.91
CA ASP A 90 -7.07 14.63 -10.26
C ASP A 90 -7.79 14.62 -8.90
N GLN A 91 -8.53 13.55 -8.60
CA GLN A 91 -9.23 13.34 -7.33
C GLN A 91 -8.38 12.61 -6.29
N ILE A 92 -7.06 12.49 -6.49
CA ILE A 92 -6.23 11.61 -5.67
C ILE A 92 -6.19 11.98 -4.18
N LYS A 93 -6.39 13.25 -3.83
CA LYS A 93 -6.50 13.69 -2.43
C LYS A 93 -7.85 13.28 -1.81
N ASP A 94 -8.94 13.38 -2.58
CA ASP A 94 -10.26 12.87 -2.18
C ASP A 94 -10.25 11.33 -2.06
N TRP A 95 -9.57 10.65 -2.99
CA TRP A 95 -9.30 9.22 -2.93
C TRP A 95 -8.59 8.84 -1.63
N TYR A 96 -7.56 9.59 -1.23
CA TYR A 96 -6.82 9.33 0.01
C TYR A 96 -7.70 9.52 1.25
N ASP A 97 -8.53 10.56 1.28
CA ASP A 97 -9.45 10.78 2.39
C ASP A 97 -10.51 9.66 2.47
N ALA A 98 -11.01 9.18 1.33
CA ALA A 98 -11.90 8.03 1.25
C ALA A 98 -11.23 6.73 1.74
N PHE A 99 -9.98 6.51 1.35
CA PHE A 99 -9.15 5.39 1.81
C PHE A 99 -9.01 5.39 3.35
N ILE A 100 -8.65 6.53 3.95
CA ILE A 100 -8.55 6.65 5.42
C ILE A 100 -9.93 6.48 6.08
N ASN A 101 -10.99 7.01 5.48
CA ASN A 101 -12.35 6.86 6.01
C ASN A 101 -12.78 5.39 6.04
N VAL A 102 -12.51 4.62 4.97
CA VAL A 102 -12.82 3.18 4.95
C VAL A 102 -12.06 2.45 6.05
N LEU A 103 -10.75 2.70 6.19
CA LEU A 103 -9.96 2.09 7.26
C LEU A 103 -10.53 2.42 8.64
N SER A 104 -10.94 3.66 8.85
CA SER A 104 -11.51 4.13 10.12
C SER A 104 -12.81 3.41 10.48
N ASN A 105 -13.67 3.17 9.49
CA ASN A 105 -14.95 2.48 9.69
C ASN A 105 -14.80 0.96 9.90
N ILE A 106 -13.62 0.38 9.66
CA ILE A 106 -13.35 -1.05 9.90
C ILE A 106 -12.44 -1.29 11.11
N GLY A 107 -12.16 -0.27 11.93
CA GLY A 107 -11.46 -0.43 13.21
C GLY A 107 -10.05 0.15 13.27
N TRP A 108 -9.59 0.89 12.26
CA TRP A 108 -8.32 1.60 12.35
C TRP A 108 -8.46 2.99 12.98
N ALA A 109 -7.66 3.29 13.99
CA ALA A 109 -7.58 4.63 14.56
C ALA A 109 -6.32 5.35 14.03
N PHE A 110 -6.49 6.23 13.03
CA PHE A 110 -5.40 7.02 12.45
C PHE A 110 -5.24 8.40 13.09
N GLN A 111 -4.00 8.83 13.25
CA GLN A 111 -3.68 10.21 13.61
C GLN A 111 -3.92 11.14 12.42
N SER A 112 -4.32 12.39 12.70
CA SER A 112 -4.44 13.44 11.69
C SER A 112 -3.07 13.74 11.06
N ALA A 113 -3.04 13.91 9.75
CA ALA A 113 -1.89 14.47 9.04
C ALA A 113 -2.33 15.17 7.76
N SER A 114 -1.43 15.92 7.13
CA SER A 114 -1.67 16.61 5.87
C SER A 114 -0.57 16.28 4.88
N PHE A 115 -0.87 16.43 3.59
CA PHE A 115 0.18 16.38 2.56
C PHE A 115 1.14 17.54 2.73
N THR A 116 2.43 17.24 2.59
CA THR A 116 3.53 18.19 2.63
C THR A 116 4.38 18.04 1.37
N PRO A 117 4.80 19.14 0.71
CA PRO A 117 5.74 19.06 -0.38
C PRO A 117 7.08 18.48 0.07
N PHE A 118 7.62 17.52 -0.68
CA PHE A 118 8.98 17.04 -0.49
C PHE A 118 9.98 18.09 -0.99
N THR A 119 10.96 18.41 -0.16
CA THR A 119 12.03 19.35 -0.51
C THR A 119 13.35 18.59 -0.60
N SER A 120 13.89 18.46 -1.82
CA SER A 120 15.25 17.94 -2.02
C SER A 120 16.29 19.05 -1.79
N GLU A 121 17.39 18.77 -1.08
CA GLU A 121 18.51 19.71 -0.97
C GLU A 121 19.16 20.02 -2.34
N GLY A 122 19.09 19.08 -3.29
CA GLY A 122 19.65 19.20 -4.63
C GLY A 122 18.74 19.87 -5.68
N THR A 123 19.11 19.67 -6.95
CA THR A 123 18.33 20.10 -8.13
C THR A 123 17.43 19.01 -8.70
N THR A 124 17.51 17.80 -8.12
CA THR A 124 16.87 16.58 -8.60
C THR A 124 16.08 15.95 -7.47
N ILE A 125 14.88 15.46 -7.80
CA ILE A 125 14.06 14.62 -6.94
C ILE A 125 14.35 13.17 -7.31
N GLU A 126 14.67 12.36 -6.31
CA GLU A 126 14.88 10.92 -6.41
C GLU A 126 13.87 10.25 -5.48
N VAL A 127 12.91 9.51 -6.05
CA VAL A 127 11.77 8.99 -5.29
C VAL A 127 12.21 7.97 -4.24
N ASP A 128 13.16 7.09 -4.57
CA ASP A 128 13.75 6.13 -3.64
C ASP A 128 14.37 6.81 -2.41
N LYS A 129 15.15 7.88 -2.62
CA LYS A 129 15.71 8.70 -1.54
C LYS A 129 14.62 9.38 -0.72
N ALA A 130 13.60 9.93 -1.38
CA ALA A 130 12.48 10.55 -0.68
C ALA A 130 11.71 9.56 0.21
N ILE A 131 11.58 8.30 -0.24
CA ILE A 131 11.01 7.21 0.57
C ILE A 131 11.89 6.96 1.80
N ILE A 132 13.20 6.77 1.62
CA ILE A 132 14.13 6.52 2.72
C ILE A 132 14.17 7.70 3.71
N ASP A 133 14.21 8.93 3.22
CA ASP A 133 14.18 10.15 4.04
C ASP A 133 12.88 10.25 4.82
N LEU A 134 11.73 9.92 4.22
CA LEU A 134 10.46 9.89 4.92
C LEU A 134 10.46 8.82 6.01
N VAL A 135 10.95 7.61 5.73
CA VAL A 135 11.01 6.53 6.71
C VAL A 135 11.96 6.90 7.86
N ALA A 136 13.09 7.57 7.57
CA ALA A 136 14.06 7.99 8.57
C ALA A 136 13.57 9.17 9.43
N SER A 137 12.89 10.15 8.82
CA SER A 137 12.45 11.40 9.46
C SER A 137 11.07 11.31 10.09
N ALA A 138 10.18 10.51 9.49
CA ALA A 138 8.97 10.05 10.12
C ALA A 138 9.24 8.66 10.75
N VAL A 139 8.22 7.82 10.77
CA VAL A 139 8.24 6.37 10.96
C VAL A 139 9.29 5.68 11.83
N GLY A 140 9.04 5.59 13.15
CA GLY A 140 9.72 4.60 14.02
C GLY A 140 11.22 4.83 14.23
N GLY A 141 11.76 5.92 13.66
CA GLY A 141 13.18 6.23 13.66
C GLY A 141 13.95 5.40 12.63
N SER A 142 15.23 5.74 12.48
CA SER A 142 16.18 5.10 11.55
C SER A 142 16.24 3.57 11.60
N ALA A 143 15.69 2.93 12.65
CA ALA A 143 15.62 1.49 12.82
C ALA A 143 14.80 0.77 11.72
N LEU A 144 13.83 1.43 11.08
CA LEU A 144 12.99 0.82 10.03
C LEU A 144 13.53 1.02 8.60
N VAL A 145 14.54 1.88 8.44
CA VAL A 145 15.18 2.13 7.14
C VAL A 145 15.72 0.85 6.49
N PRO A 146 16.42 -0.07 7.21
CA PRO A 146 16.95 -1.28 6.60
C PRO A 146 15.89 -2.16 5.93
N LEU A 147 14.72 -2.32 6.55
CA LEU A 147 13.63 -3.13 6.00
C LEU A 147 13.07 -2.53 4.70
N VAL A 148 12.90 -1.20 4.67
CA VAL A 148 12.44 -0.51 3.46
C VAL A 148 13.50 -0.56 2.36
N THR A 149 14.78 -0.36 2.71
CA THR A 149 15.89 -0.49 1.75
C THR A 149 15.93 -1.89 1.14
N LYS A 150 15.87 -2.96 1.94
CA LYS A 150 15.79 -4.35 1.43
C LYS A 150 14.62 -4.53 0.47
N THR A 151 13.47 -3.97 0.81
CA THR A 151 12.27 -4.06 -0.03
C THR A 151 12.46 -3.33 -1.37
N LEU A 152 13.03 -2.13 -1.35
CA LEU A 152 13.34 -1.39 -2.58
C LEU A 152 14.39 -2.11 -3.43
N ASP A 153 15.45 -2.66 -2.82
CA ASP A 153 16.49 -3.40 -3.53
C ASP A 153 15.95 -4.68 -4.16
N ALA A 154 15.08 -5.41 -3.46
CA ALA A 154 14.38 -6.58 -3.99
C ALA A 154 13.52 -6.24 -5.20
N ILE A 155 12.74 -5.16 -5.14
CA ILE A 155 11.91 -4.70 -6.27
C ILE A 155 12.80 -4.27 -7.44
N LYS A 156 13.91 -3.57 -7.17
CA LYS A 156 14.88 -3.17 -8.20
C LYS A 156 15.51 -4.36 -8.92
N GLY A 157 15.64 -5.49 -8.22
CA GLY A 157 16.10 -6.76 -8.78
C GLY A 157 15.06 -7.48 -9.64
N LEU A 158 13.78 -7.08 -9.59
CA LEU A 158 12.75 -7.67 -10.44
C LEU A 158 12.95 -7.22 -11.90
N SER A 159 12.83 -8.17 -12.82
CA SER A 159 12.84 -7.85 -14.26
C SER A 159 11.61 -7.05 -14.66
N ASP A 160 11.73 -6.18 -15.66
CA ASP A 160 10.60 -5.48 -16.31
C ASP A 160 9.57 -6.43 -16.96
N THR A 161 9.86 -7.74 -17.02
CA THR A 161 8.95 -8.80 -17.47
C THR A 161 8.20 -9.50 -16.33
N SER A 162 8.47 -9.12 -15.07
CA SER A 162 7.79 -9.70 -13.91
C SER A 162 6.36 -9.17 -13.83
N GLY A 163 5.36 -10.06 -13.86
CA GLY A 163 3.95 -9.68 -13.82
C GLY A 163 3.60 -8.82 -12.61
N LYS A 164 4.12 -9.15 -11.42
CA LYS A 164 3.92 -8.36 -10.19
C LYS A 164 4.49 -6.94 -10.29
N PHE A 165 5.69 -6.80 -10.87
CA PHE A 165 6.30 -5.47 -11.05
C PHE A 165 5.53 -4.64 -12.09
N ILE A 166 5.19 -5.23 -13.24
CA ILE A 166 4.40 -4.55 -14.28
C ILE A 166 3.07 -4.07 -13.74
N ALA A 167 2.34 -4.93 -13.02
CA ALA A 167 1.06 -4.58 -12.46
C ALA A 167 1.18 -3.51 -11.35
N PHE A 168 2.20 -3.58 -10.50
CA PHE A 168 2.48 -2.52 -9.52
C PHE A 168 2.70 -1.16 -10.21
N GLU A 169 3.55 -1.11 -11.24
CA GLU A 169 3.81 0.13 -11.99
C GLU A 169 2.53 0.66 -12.66
N LYS A 170 1.77 -0.22 -13.32
CA LYS A 170 0.49 0.17 -13.95
C LYS A 170 -0.57 0.59 -12.94
N ASN A 171 -0.57 0.05 -11.72
CA ASN A 171 -1.49 0.47 -10.67
C ASN A 171 -1.10 1.81 -10.07
N THR A 172 0.17 2.15 -10.02
CA THR A 172 0.67 3.31 -9.29
C THR A 172 0.79 4.58 -10.11
N HIS A 173 0.91 4.52 -11.45
CA HIS A 173 1.07 5.75 -12.26
C HIS A 173 0.50 5.73 -13.67
N THR A 174 0.41 6.94 -14.24
CA THR A 174 0.47 7.23 -15.66
C THR A 174 1.83 7.82 -16.04
N ALA A 175 1.98 8.11 -17.33
CA ALA A 175 3.13 8.83 -17.86
C ALA A 175 3.50 10.10 -17.07
N THR A 176 2.57 10.82 -16.45
CA THR A 176 2.86 12.13 -15.81
C THR A 176 2.39 12.28 -14.38
N LYS A 177 1.59 11.35 -13.85
CA LYS A 177 1.09 11.39 -12.48
C LYS A 177 1.25 10.02 -11.82
N GLY A 178 1.47 10.00 -10.53
CA GLY A 178 1.54 8.75 -9.77
C GLY A 178 1.13 8.92 -8.33
N ALA A 179 0.64 7.83 -7.76
CA ALA A 179 0.30 7.71 -6.36
C ALA A 179 0.62 6.29 -5.88
N PHE A 180 1.42 6.21 -4.82
CA PHE A 180 1.80 4.95 -4.21
C PHE A 180 1.94 5.13 -2.69
N GLN A 181 1.94 4.00 -1.98
CA GLN A 181 2.01 4.01 -0.52
C GLN A 181 3.12 3.08 -0.02
N ILE A 182 3.77 3.46 1.07
CA ILE A 182 4.74 2.66 1.81
C ILE A 182 4.18 2.45 3.21
N GLY A 183 3.80 1.22 3.51
CA GLY A 183 3.28 0.77 4.79
C GLY A 183 4.33 -0.03 5.55
N ILE A 184 4.51 0.26 6.84
CA ILE A 184 5.30 -0.57 7.75
C ILE A 184 4.44 -0.93 8.95
N ALA A 185 4.16 -2.22 9.11
CA ALA A 185 3.40 -2.75 10.22
C ALA A 185 4.34 -3.28 11.31
N LYS A 186 4.05 -2.90 12.55
CA LYS A 186 4.79 -3.31 13.74
C LYS A 186 3.86 -3.49 14.93
N GLU A 187 4.32 -4.22 15.92
CA GLU A 187 3.60 -4.35 17.19
C GLU A 187 3.87 -3.15 18.11
N VAL A 188 2.81 -2.57 18.66
CA VAL A 188 2.86 -1.49 19.66
C VAL A 188 1.77 -1.75 20.68
N ASN A 189 2.11 -1.81 21.97
CA ASN A 189 1.15 -2.03 23.06
C ASN A 189 0.24 -3.26 22.84
N ASN A 190 0.82 -4.37 22.39
CA ASN A 190 0.12 -5.62 22.09
C ASN A 190 -0.97 -5.51 21.00
N THR A 191 -0.92 -4.50 20.13
CA THR A 191 -1.73 -4.41 18.91
C THR A 191 -0.84 -4.09 17.70
N VAL A 192 -1.33 -4.34 16.49
CA VAL A 192 -0.67 -3.90 15.27
C VAL A 192 -0.86 -2.39 15.04
N ALA A 193 0.25 -1.70 14.80
CA ALA A 193 0.29 -0.35 14.27
C ALA A 193 0.77 -0.40 12.82
N LEU A 194 0.06 0.30 11.93
CA LEU A 194 0.47 0.54 10.55
C LEU A 194 0.93 1.97 10.42
N GLN A 195 2.19 2.14 10.05
CA GLN A 195 2.69 3.42 9.60
C GLN A 195 2.64 3.51 8.10
N LEU A 196 1.99 4.53 7.58
CA LEU A 196 1.71 4.67 6.16
C LEU A 196 2.20 6.01 5.64
N GLY A 197 3.13 5.97 4.69
CA GLY A 197 3.54 7.10 3.86
C GLY A 197 2.83 7.02 2.51
N THR A 198 2.00 8.00 2.16
CA THR A 198 1.40 8.12 0.83
C THR A 198 2.12 9.20 0.05
N PHE A 199 2.56 8.87 -1.16
CA PHE A 199 3.33 9.76 -2.03
C PHE A 199 2.52 10.08 -3.27
N LEU A 200 2.47 11.37 -3.63
CA LEU A 200 1.82 11.88 -4.83
C LEU A 200 2.88 12.54 -5.70
N ILE A 201 3.02 12.08 -6.94
CA ILE A 201 3.96 12.63 -7.90
C ILE A 201 3.21 13.21 -9.09
N THR A 202 3.64 14.39 -9.54
CA THR A 202 3.25 14.96 -10.83
C THR A 202 4.52 15.43 -11.53
N SER A 203 4.67 15.06 -12.80
CA SER A 203 5.89 15.30 -13.56
C SER A 203 5.56 15.63 -15.01
N SER A 204 6.32 16.55 -15.60
CA SER A 204 6.34 16.78 -17.05
C SER A 204 7.22 15.78 -17.80
N ASP A 205 8.15 15.11 -17.10
CA ASP A 205 8.92 13.98 -17.63
C ASP A 205 8.14 12.66 -17.45
N THR A 206 8.31 11.72 -18.39
CA THR A 206 7.60 10.44 -18.37
C THR A 206 8.05 9.54 -17.21
N ILE A 207 7.11 9.17 -16.35
CA ILE A 207 7.29 8.18 -15.29
C ILE A 207 7.24 6.78 -15.92
N LYS A 208 8.32 6.01 -15.75
CA LYS A 208 8.41 4.62 -16.21
C LYS A 208 8.41 3.62 -15.07
N GLN A 209 9.19 3.93 -14.03
CA GLN A 209 9.28 3.16 -12.80
C GLN A 209 9.11 4.13 -11.64
N ILE A 210 7.99 4.08 -10.92
CA ILE A 210 7.61 5.12 -9.96
C ILE A 210 8.57 5.20 -8.77
N LEU A 211 9.00 4.05 -8.23
CA LEU A 211 9.83 3.98 -7.03
C LEU A 211 11.26 4.46 -7.27
N PHE A 212 11.75 4.31 -8.50
CA PHE A 212 13.10 4.69 -8.91
C PHE A 212 13.10 5.89 -9.85
N PHE A 213 12.00 6.63 -9.90
CA PHE A 213 11.88 7.79 -10.76
C PHE A 213 12.81 8.91 -10.29
N LYS A 214 13.47 9.54 -11.27
CA LYS A 214 14.42 10.62 -11.05
C LYS A 214 14.17 11.72 -12.06
N SER A 215 13.98 12.94 -11.58
CA SER A 215 13.71 14.10 -12.44
C SER A 215 14.10 15.42 -11.77
N SER A 216 14.28 16.46 -12.58
CA SER A 216 14.56 17.80 -12.08
C SER A 216 13.40 18.35 -11.26
N LYS A 217 13.70 19.04 -10.15
CA LYS A 217 12.69 19.69 -9.30
C LYS A 217 11.85 20.76 -10.01
N ASN A 218 12.34 21.29 -11.14
CA ASN A 218 11.60 22.26 -11.94
C ASN A 218 10.50 21.61 -12.80
N LYS A 219 10.54 20.28 -12.94
CA LYS A 219 9.64 19.50 -13.79
C LYS A 219 8.71 18.61 -13.00
N THR A 220 9.01 18.37 -11.73
CA THR A 220 8.38 17.35 -10.90
C THR A 220 8.04 17.91 -9.54
N THR A 221 6.82 17.67 -9.09
CA THR A 221 6.37 17.89 -7.73
C THR A 221 6.16 16.55 -7.06
N LEU A 222 6.69 16.40 -5.85
CA LEU A 222 6.45 15.25 -4.98
C LEU A 222 5.83 15.79 -3.69
N GLU A 223 4.65 15.30 -3.34
CA GLU A 223 4.01 15.53 -2.04
C GLU A 223 3.94 14.20 -1.30
N PHE A 224 4.03 14.23 0.03
CA PHE A 224 3.82 13.04 0.84
C PHE A 224 2.96 13.34 2.06
N CYS A 225 2.31 12.31 2.58
CA CYS A 225 1.58 12.34 3.85
C CYS A 225 1.99 11.11 4.66
N SER A 226 2.48 11.30 5.88
CA SER A 226 2.79 10.20 6.80
C SER A 226 1.77 10.17 7.92
N ARG A 227 1.12 9.02 8.13
CA ARG A 227 0.19 8.77 9.24
C ARG A 227 0.52 7.47 9.95
N VAL A 228 0.20 7.41 11.24
CA VAL A 228 0.22 6.19 12.04
C VAL A 228 -1.20 5.83 12.42
N GLY A 229 -1.57 4.58 12.20
CA GLY A 229 -2.82 3.99 12.63
C GLY A 229 -2.58 2.79 13.53
N THR A 230 -3.44 2.58 14.50
CA THR A 230 -3.48 1.35 15.32
C THR A 230 -4.79 0.63 15.09
N LEU A 231 -4.75 -0.70 15.02
CA LEU A 231 -5.93 -1.52 14.81
C LEU A 231 -6.61 -1.81 16.15
N ASP A 232 -7.91 -1.53 16.26
CA ASP A 232 -8.75 -2.16 17.27
C ASP A 232 -9.07 -3.58 16.82
N GLU A 233 -8.26 -4.54 17.30
CA GLU A 233 -8.40 -5.96 16.94
C GLU A 233 -9.72 -6.57 17.40
N THR A 234 -10.34 -6.03 18.45
CA THR A 234 -11.66 -6.50 18.91
C THR A 234 -12.73 -6.10 17.91
N THR A 235 -12.72 -4.83 17.49
CA THR A 235 -13.63 -4.33 16.45
C THR A 235 -13.39 -5.02 15.11
N TYR A 236 -12.13 -5.11 14.68
CA TYR A 236 -11.76 -5.73 13.41
C TYR A 236 -12.14 -7.21 13.35
N ALA A 237 -11.95 -7.96 14.46
CA ALA A 237 -12.33 -9.36 14.51
C ALA A 237 -13.80 -9.60 14.21
N THR A 238 -14.69 -8.65 14.53
CA THR A 238 -16.11 -8.77 14.20
C THR A 238 -16.39 -8.66 12.70
N VAL A 239 -15.53 -7.97 11.94
CA VAL A 239 -15.73 -7.71 10.51
C VAL A 239 -14.78 -8.47 9.58
N ARG A 240 -13.77 -9.17 10.11
CA ARG A 240 -12.74 -9.88 9.33
C ARG A 240 -13.33 -10.73 8.21
N ASP A 241 -14.29 -11.60 8.53
CA ASP A 241 -14.93 -12.47 7.54
C ASP A 241 -15.69 -11.66 6.47
N ALA A 242 -16.30 -10.54 6.84
CA ALA A 242 -16.99 -9.66 5.90
C ALA A 242 -15.99 -8.96 4.96
N VAL A 243 -14.82 -8.54 5.46
CA VAL A 243 -13.73 -7.97 4.66
C VAL A 243 -13.23 -9.02 3.65
N GLN A 244 -12.89 -10.21 4.13
CA GLN A 244 -12.39 -11.30 3.28
C GLN A 244 -13.41 -11.70 2.21
N ALA A 245 -14.67 -11.87 2.59
CA ALA A 245 -15.75 -12.18 1.65
C ALA A 245 -15.96 -11.06 0.62
N LYS A 246 -15.79 -9.78 1.01
CA LYS A 246 -15.93 -8.64 0.11
C LYS A 246 -14.80 -8.55 -0.92
N LEU A 247 -13.58 -8.90 -0.50
CA LEU A 247 -12.42 -8.96 -1.39
C LEU A 247 -12.51 -10.17 -2.32
N GLY A 248 -12.88 -11.35 -1.81
CA GLY A 248 -12.87 -12.60 -2.59
C GLY A 248 -11.51 -12.82 -3.24
N LEU A 249 -11.51 -13.19 -4.54
CA LEU A 249 -10.29 -13.41 -5.32
C LEU A 249 -9.43 -12.14 -5.50
N LYS A 250 -9.95 -10.95 -5.18
CA LYS A 250 -9.14 -9.73 -5.28
C LYS A 250 -7.96 -9.75 -4.33
N ALA A 251 -8.07 -10.43 -3.18
CA ALA A 251 -6.96 -10.57 -2.25
C ALA A 251 -5.77 -11.28 -2.91
N THR A 252 -6.01 -12.36 -3.68
CA THR A 252 -4.95 -13.04 -4.43
C THR A 252 -4.51 -12.23 -5.64
N ASP A 253 -5.44 -11.57 -6.34
CA ASP A 253 -5.15 -10.82 -7.56
C ASP A 253 -4.30 -9.55 -7.32
N PHE A 254 -4.42 -8.95 -6.15
CA PHE A 254 -3.85 -7.64 -5.82
C PHE A 254 -2.96 -7.68 -4.58
N ILE A 255 -2.51 -8.85 -4.13
CA ILE A 255 -1.45 -9.00 -3.12
C ILE A 255 -0.41 -9.99 -3.64
N ALA A 256 0.86 -9.58 -3.62
CA ALA A 256 1.98 -10.43 -4.05
C ALA A 256 3.22 -10.21 -3.16
N GLY A 257 3.83 -11.31 -2.72
CA GLY A 257 5.04 -11.31 -1.91
C GLY A 257 6.26 -10.79 -2.66
N ILE A 258 7.13 -10.11 -1.91
CA ILE A 258 8.43 -9.62 -2.33
C ILE A 258 9.47 -10.44 -1.58
N ASP A 259 10.37 -11.08 -2.34
CA ASP A 259 11.50 -11.80 -1.76
C ASP A 259 12.55 -10.79 -1.30
N ILE A 260 12.66 -10.62 0.03
CA ILE A 260 13.59 -9.68 0.68
C ILE A 260 14.69 -10.41 1.47
N SER A 261 14.89 -11.71 1.17
CA SER A 261 15.87 -12.57 1.84
C SER A 261 17.32 -12.24 1.51
#